data_AF-A0A9X4XJ26-F1
#
_entry.id   AF-A0A9X4XJ26-F1
#
_cell.length_a   1.000
_cell.length_b   1.000
_cell.length_c   1.000
_cell.angle_alpha   90.00
_cell.angle_beta   90.00
_cell.angle_gamma   90.00
#
_symmetry.space_group_name_H-M   'P 1'
#
loop_
_entity.id
_entity.type
_entity.pdbx_description
1 polymer ?
#
loop_
_entity_poly.entity_id
_entity_poly.type
_entity_poly.pdbx_seq_one_letter_code
_entity_poly.pdbx_strand_id
1 'polypeptide(L)'
;MVEVDDLRAELMLIDENLARNDLSAAERASYNTRRKAIWQELHPETKRGAAGGAATKAKAEAAGQVGQQPPEIATRYDEAAASSTGQAERTIRRDCTRGEALGGAALAKVAPLRQSPPRR
;
A
#
# COMPACT_ATOMS: atom_id res chain seq x y z
N MET A 1 -8.57 -2.44 -18.51
CA MET A 1 -8.56 -3.30 -17.32
C MET A 1 -7.12 -3.74 -17.18
N VAL A 2 -6.43 -3.30 -16.14
CA VAL A 2 -5.05 -3.77 -15.88
C VAL A 2 -5.17 -5.21 -15.38
N GLU A 3 -4.34 -6.12 -15.88
CA GLU A 3 -4.42 -7.51 -15.46
C GLU A 3 -3.92 -7.65 -14.01
N VAL A 4 -4.54 -8.55 -13.24
CA VAL A 4 -4.16 -8.76 -11.83
C VAL A 4 -2.66 -9.08 -11.68
N ASP A 5 -2.08 -9.73 -12.69
CA ASP A 5 -0.66 -10.07 -12.72
C ASP A 5 0.22 -8.84 -12.95
N ASP A 6 -0.22 -7.84 -13.74
CA ASP A 6 0.49 -6.57 -13.89
C ASP A 6 0.53 -5.79 -12.57
N LEU A 7 -0.59 -5.76 -11.84
CA LEU A 7 -0.66 -5.11 -10.52
C LEU A 7 0.25 -5.77 -9.50
N ARG A 8 0.33 -7.11 -9.51
CA ARG A 8 1.23 -7.87 -8.64
C ARG A 8 2.70 -7.63 -9.01
N ALA A 9 3.01 -7.60 -10.31
CA ALA A 9 4.36 -7.28 -10.78
C ALA A 9 4.79 -5.86 -10.36
N GLU A 10 3.91 -4.88 -10.52
CA GLU A 10 4.18 -3.51 -10.06
C GLU A 10 4.37 -3.45 -8.54
N LEU A 11 3.55 -4.17 -7.76
CA LEU A 11 3.70 -4.26 -6.32
C LEU A 11 5.07 -4.79 -5.91
N MET A 12 5.54 -5.87 -6.55
CA MET A 12 6.86 -6.46 -6.28
C MET A 12 8.00 -5.48 -6.58
N LEU A 13 7.91 -4.73 -7.68
CA LEU A 13 8.91 -3.71 -8.03
C LEU A 13 8.95 -2.58 -7.00
N ILE A 14 7.78 -2.15 -6.51
CA ILE A 14 7.71 -1.14 -5.46
C ILE A 14 8.28 -1.68 -4.14
N ASP A 15 8.00 -2.93 -3.80
CA ASP A 15 8.49 -3.57 -2.58
C ASP A 15 10.02 -3.68 -2.57
N GLU A 16 10.63 -4.06 -3.70
CA GLU A 16 12.08 -4.06 -3.85
C GLU A 16 12.67 -2.66 -3.61
N ASN A 17 12.08 -1.62 -4.23
CA ASN A 17 12.54 -0.24 -4.05
C ASN A 17 12.42 0.24 -2.59
N LEU A 18 11.32 -0.10 -1.92
CA LEU A 18 11.08 0.27 -0.52
C LEU A 18 12.04 -0.47 0.43
N ALA A 19 12.39 -1.72 0.14
CA ALA A 19 13.35 -2.51 0.92
C ALA A 19 14.79 -2.02 0.74
N ARG A 20 15.16 -1.48 -0.43
CA ARG A 20 16.52 -1.04 -0.75
C ARG A 20 17.00 0.19 0.06
N ASN A 21 16.11 0.84 0.81
CA ASN A 21 16.35 1.96 1.75
C ASN A 21 17.13 3.19 1.21
N ASP A 22 17.29 3.31 -0.11
CA ASP A 22 17.98 4.42 -0.80
C ASP A 22 16.98 5.49 -1.28
N LEU A 23 15.84 5.62 -0.60
CA LEU A 23 14.76 6.53 -1.01
C LEU A 23 14.73 7.79 -0.14
N SER A 24 14.61 8.94 -0.79
CA SER A 24 14.24 10.18 -0.10
C SER A 24 12.84 10.06 0.51
N ALA A 25 12.52 10.97 1.44
CA ALA A 25 11.20 11.01 2.05
C ALA A 25 10.06 11.23 1.03
N ALA A 26 10.34 11.99 -0.04
CA ALA A 26 9.37 12.25 -1.10
C ALA A 26 9.12 11.02 -1.97
N GLU A 27 10.20 10.33 -2.39
CA GLU A 27 10.09 9.08 -3.16
C GLU A 27 9.35 8.01 -2.34
N ARG A 28 9.72 7.83 -1.07
CA ARG A 28 9.07 6.84 -0.19
C ARG A 28 7.58 7.13 0.00
N ALA A 29 7.19 8.40 0.10
CA ALA A 29 5.78 8.80 0.15
C ALA A 29 5.05 8.48 -1.15
N SER A 30 5.66 8.75 -2.31
CA SER A 30 5.09 8.39 -3.62
C SER A 30 4.91 6.88 -3.77
N TYR A 31 5.94 6.08 -3.45
CA TYR A 31 5.90 4.63 -3.55
C TYR A 31 4.87 4.00 -2.62
N ASN A 32 4.85 4.38 -1.34
CA ASN A 32 3.84 3.89 -0.40
C ASN A 32 2.41 4.28 -0.82
N THR A 33 2.22 5.45 -1.43
CA THR A 33 0.90 5.87 -1.93
C THR A 33 0.47 5.04 -3.13
N ARG A 34 1.37 4.78 -4.09
CA ARG A 34 1.05 3.93 -5.25
C ARG A 34 0.79 2.49 -4.82
N ARG A 35 1.63 1.94 -3.95
CA ARG A 35 1.46 0.60 -3.37
C ARG A 35 0.10 0.45 -2.69
N LYS A 36 -0.33 1.45 -1.91
CA LYS A 36 -1.65 1.49 -1.28
C LYS A 36 -2.80 1.47 -2.29
N ALA A 37 -2.66 2.21 -3.40
CA ALA A 37 -3.66 2.22 -4.46
C ALA A 37 -3.81 0.84 -5.11
N ILE A 38 -2.69 0.19 -5.43
CA ILE A 38 -2.65 -1.18 -5.99
C ILE A 38 -3.28 -2.16 -5.00
N TRP A 39 -2.92 -2.10 -3.71
CA TRP A 39 -3.52 -2.95 -2.68
C TRP A 39 -5.04 -2.80 -2.63
N GLN A 40 -5.57 -1.59 -2.71
CA GLN A 40 -7.01 -1.33 -2.72
C GLN A 40 -7.69 -1.77 -4.02
N GLU A 41 -6.96 -1.88 -5.12
CA GLU A 41 -7.48 -2.42 -6.37
C GLU A 41 -7.59 -3.95 -6.31
N LEU A 42 -6.62 -4.61 -5.69
CA LEU A 42 -6.62 -6.06 -5.43
C LEU A 42 -7.58 -6.46 -4.29
N HIS A 43 -7.75 -5.58 -3.29
CA HIS A 43 -8.54 -5.79 -2.09
C HIS A 43 -9.55 -4.65 -1.90
N PRO A 44 -10.58 -4.56 -2.77
CA PRO A 44 -11.56 -3.47 -2.73
C PRO A 44 -12.29 -3.35 -1.38
N GLU A 45 -12.42 -4.44 -0.62
CA GLU A 45 -12.96 -4.50 0.74
C GLU A 45 -12.17 -3.65 1.76
N THR A 46 -10.89 -3.39 1.49
CA THR A 46 -10.02 -2.60 2.36
C THR A 46 -10.11 -1.08 2.12
N LYS A 47 -10.87 -0.65 1.10
CA LYS A 47 -11.08 0.77 0.82
C LYS A 47 -11.78 1.48 1.98
N ARG A 48 -11.43 2.75 2.18
CA ARG A 48 -12.05 3.60 3.21
C ARG A 48 -13.55 3.73 2.91
N GLY A 49 -14.39 3.33 3.87
CA GLY A 49 -15.85 3.26 3.71
C GLY A 49 -16.39 1.85 3.47
N ALA A 50 -15.62 0.96 2.83
CA ALA A 50 -15.97 -0.45 2.67
C ALA A 50 -15.60 -1.27 3.93
N ALA A 51 -14.41 -1.02 4.50
CA ALA A 51 -13.89 -1.79 5.63
C ALA A 51 -14.74 -1.67 6.92
N GLY A 52 -15.35 -0.51 7.17
CA GLY A 52 -16.19 -0.29 8.36
C GLY A 52 -17.51 -1.07 8.32
N GLY A 53 -18.12 -1.18 7.13
CA GLY A 53 -19.33 -1.97 6.91
C GLY A 53 -19.03 -3.47 6.80
N ALA A 54 -17.97 -3.84 6.08
CA ALA A 54 -17.60 -5.23 5.82
C ALA A 54 -17.06 -5.94 7.08
N ALA A 55 -16.19 -5.32 7.86
CA ALA A 55 -15.69 -5.92 9.10
C ALA A 55 -16.80 -6.07 10.16
N THR A 56 -17.73 -5.11 10.23
CA THR A 56 -18.88 -5.19 11.13
C THR A 56 -19.87 -6.27 10.69
N LYS A 57 -20.14 -6.40 9.38
CA LYS A 57 -20.98 -7.46 8.82
C LYS A 57 -20.36 -8.85 8.99
N ALA A 58 -19.09 -9.03 8.63
CA ALA A 58 -18.41 -10.31 8.78
C ALA A 58 -18.33 -10.76 10.24
N LYS A 59 -18.11 -9.83 11.18
CA LYS A 59 -18.13 -10.13 12.62
C LYS A 59 -19.53 -10.47 13.14
N ALA A 60 -20.58 -9.84 12.59
CA ALA A 60 -21.97 -10.16 12.91
C ALA A 60 -22.42 -11.50 12.30
N GLU A 61 -21.97 -11.83 11.09
CA GLU A 61 -22.27 -13.09 10.40
C GLU A 61 -21.54 -14.29 11.06
N ALA A 62 -20.27 -14.11 11.45
CA ALA A 62 -19.51 -15.10 12.19
C ALA A 62 -20.07 -15.38 13.60
N ALA A 63 -20.77 -14.41 14.22
CA ALA A 63 -21.43 -14.60 15.50
C ALA A 63 -22.71 -15.46 15.42
N GLY A 64 -23.27 -15.66 14.22
CA GLY A 64 -24.51 -16.40 14.00
C GLY A 64 -24.34 -17.82 13.43
N GLN A 65 -23.16 -18.19 12.92
CA GLN A 65 -22.92 -19.46 12.23
C GLN A 65 -21.81 -20.25 12.92
N VAL A 66 -22.18 -21.11 13.86
CA VAL A 66 -21.27 -22.09 14.48
C VAL A 66 -20.82 -23.09 13.40
N GLY A 67 -19.55 -23.02 12.99
CA GLY A 67 -18.92 -24.04 12.14
C GLY A 67 -18.53 -23.62 10.71
N GLN A 68 -18.79 -22.38 10.29
CA GLN A 68 -18.27 -21.87 9.01
C GLN A 68 -17.01 -21.03 9.26
N GLN A 69 -15.93 -21.36 8.53
CA GLN A 69 -14.70 -20.58 8.59
C GLN A 69 -15.01 -19.15 8.12
N PRO A 70 -14.69 -18.10 8.91
CA PRO A 70 -15.00 -16.74 8.54
C PRO A 70 -14.37 -16.39 7.19
N PRO A 71 -15.00 -15.52 6.39
CA PRO A 71 -14.42 -15.08 5.12
C PRO A 71 -13.03 -14.50 5.38
N GLU A 72 -12.07 -14.80 4.50
CA GLU A 72 -10.70 -14.28 4.61
C GLU A 72 -10.74 -12.76 4.39
N ILE A 73 -10.72 -12.01 5.49
CA ILE A 73 -10.67 -10.55 5.45
C ILE A 73 -9.21 -10.16 5.23
N ALA A 74 -8.91 -9.54 4.10
CA ALA A 74 -7.57 -9.01 3.85
C ALA A 74 -7.13 -8.09 5.00
N THR A 75 -5.89 -8.25 5.44
CA THR A 75 -5.32 -7.43 6.51
C THR A 75 -5.27 -5.97 6.10
N ARG A 76 -5.05 -5.09 7.09
CA ARG A 76 -4.94 -3.67 6.80
C ARG A 76 -3.69 -3.43 5.93
N TYR A 77 -3.79 -2.50 4.99
CA TYR A 77 -2.70 -2.18 4.06
C TYR A 77 -1.35 -1.95 4.77
N ASP A 78 -1.35 -1.22 5.88
CA ASP A 78 -0.16 -0.88 6.66
C ASP A 78 0.53 -2.11 7.26
N GLU A 79 -0.23 -3.14 7.62
CA GLU A 79 0.29 -4.42 8.10
C GLU A 79 0.88 -5.23 6.93
N ALA A 80 0.14 -5.37 5.82
CA ALA A 80 0.61 -6.07 4.62
C ALA A 80 1.88 -5.42 4.02
N ALA A 81 1.95 -4.10 4.03
CA ALA A 81 3.11 -3.34 3.60
C ALA A 81 4.31 -3.49 4.56
N ALA A 82 4.07 -3.54 5.87
CA ALA A 82 5.14 -3.75 6.84
C ALA A 82 5.80 -5.13 6.66
N SER A 83 5.01 -6.18 6.47
CA SER A 83 5.51 -7.54 6.27
C SER A 83 6.35 -7.71 5.01
N SER A 84 6.04 -7.00 3.94
CA SER A 84 6.72 -7.12 2.63
C SER A 84 7.93 -6.19 2.49
N THR A 85 7.85 -4.97 3.03
CA THR A 85 8.90 -3.94 2.85
C THR A 85 9.90 -3.89 4.01
N GLY A 86 9.59 -4.52 5.14
CA GLY A 86 10.37 -4.43 6.38
C GLY A 86 10.27 -3.08 7.09
N GLN A 87 9.41 -2.17 6.63
CA GLN A 87 9.20 -0.85 7.24
C GLN A 87 8.23 -0.93 8.42
N ALA A 88 8.43 -0.08 9.42
CA ALA A 88 7.48 0.04 10.52
C ALA A 88 6.13 0.61 10.03
N GLU A 89 5.01 0.04 10.48
CA GLU A 89 3.64 0.48 10.11
C GLU A 89 3.43 1.99 10.29
N ARG A 90 3.99 2.59 11.36
CA ARG A 90 3.89 4.03 11.62
C ARG A 90 4.56 4.87 10.52
N THR A 91 5.67 4.39 9.97
CA THR A 91 6.37 5.04 8.85
C THR A 91 5.50 4.98 7.60
N ILE A 92 4.97 3.80 7.29
CA ILE A 92 4.08 3.57 6.13
C ILE A 92 2.86 4.48 6.21
N ARG A 93 2.17 4.54 7.37
CA ARG A 93 1.02 5.42 7.59
C ARG A 93 1.37 6.89 7.33
N ARG A 94 2.48 7.37 7.90
CA ARG A 94 2.92 8.77 7.74
C ARG A 94 3.22 9.12 6.29
N ASP A 95 3.88 8.21 5.57
CA ASP A 95 4.25 8.40 4.19
C ASP A 95 3.01 8.39 3.27
N CYS A 96 2.03 7.52 3.54
CA CYS A 96 0.73 7.55 2.86
C CYS A 96 -0.03 8.85 3.13
N THR A 97 -0.11 9.31 4.39
CA THR A 97 -0.77 10.58 4.72
C THR A 97 -0.15 11.75 3.97
N ARG A 98 1.19 11.80 3.90
CA ARG A 98 1.89 12.84 3.13
C ARG A 98 1.62 12.73 1.63
N GLY A 99 1.65 11.52 1.08
CA GLY A 99 1.46 11.34 -0.34
C GLY A 99 0.03 11.64 -0.80
N GLU A 100 -0.97 11.29 0.01
CA GLU A 100 -2.37 11.66 -0.23
C GLU A 100 -2.59 13.18 -0.11
N ALA A 101 -1.95 13.84 0.85
CA ALA A 101 -2.10 15.28 1.07
C ALA A 101 -1.38 16.15 0.01
N LEU A 102 -0.19 15.71 -0.44
CA LEU A 102 0.65 16.48 -1.36
C LEU A 102 0.38 16.11 -2.83
N GLY A 103 0.01 14.85 -3.10
CA GLY A 103 -0.12 14.32 -4.45
C GLY A 103 1.23 14.08 -5.15
N GLY A 104 1.22 13.19 -6.14
CA GLY A 104 2.44 12.75 -6.85
C GLY A 104 3.20 13.89 -7.52
N ALA A 105 2.49 14.87 -8.11
CA ALA A 105 3.12 16.00 -8.80
C ALA A 105 3.92 16.91 -7.86
N ALA A 106 3.44 17.12 -6.62
CA ALA A 106 4.18 17.93 -5.64
C ALA A 106 5.39 17.17 -5.08
N LEU A 107 5.22 15.89 -4.78
CA LEU A 107 6.31 15.02 -4.32
C LEU A 107 7.43 14.91 -5.36
N ALA A 108 7.09 14.81 -6.64
CA ALA A 108 8.06 14.73 -7.74
C ALA A 108 8.94 15.99 -7.84
N LYS A 109 8.42 17.17 -7.50
CA LYS A 109 9.19 18.43 -7.52
C LYS A 109 10.24 18.52 -6.41
N VAL A 110 10.01 17.85 -5.29
CA VAL A 110 10.90 17.87 -4.12
C VAL A 110 11.73 16.60 -3.98
N ALA A 111 11.47 15.59 -4.80
CA ALA A 111 12.31 14.41 -4.92
C ALA A 111 13.67 14.82 -5.53
N PRO A 112 14.78 14.28 -5.02
CA PRO A 112 16.10 14.59 -5.57
C PRO A 112 16.17 14.14 -7.04
N LEU A 113 16.71 15.00 -7.89
CA LEU A 113 17.09 14.61 -9.25
C LEU A 113 18.23 13.60 -9.12
N ARG A 114 17.93 12.31 -9.33
CA ARG A 114 18.98 11.29 -9.50
C ARG A 114 19.74 11.66 -10.78
N GLN A 115 20.86 12.34 -10.63
CA GLN A 115 21.80 12.52 -11.71
C GLN A 115 22.25 11.12 -12.12
N SER A 116 22.01 10.73 -13.37
CA SER A 116 22.66 9.54 -13.91
C SER A 116 24.17 9.69 -13.69
N PRO A 117 24.86 8.67 -13.15
CA PRO A 117 26.31 8.73 -13.08
C PRO A 117 26.84 8.99 -14.51
N PRO A 118 27.86 9.85 -14.67
CA PRO A 118 28.41 10.14 -15.98
C PRO A 118 28.77 8.82 -16.66
N ARG A 119 28.30 8.62 -17.89
CA ARG A 119 28.73 7.49 -18.71
C ARG A 119 30.25 7.63 -18.88
N ARG A 120 31.00 6.70 -18.29
CA ARG A 120 32.45 6.58 -18.51
C ARG A 120 32.76 6.12 -19.92
#